data_AF-A0A1G5ZN25-F1
#
_entry.id   AF-A0A1G5ZN25-F1
#
_cell.length_a   1.000
_cell.length_b   1.000
_cell.length_c   1.000
_cell.angle_alpha   90.00
_cell.angle_beta   90.00
_cell.angle_gamma   90.00
#
_symmetry.space_group_name_H-M   'P 1'
#
loop_
_entity.id
_entity.type
_entity.pdbx_description
1 polymer ?
#
loop_
_entity_poly.entity_id
_entity_poly.type
_entity_poly.pdbx_seq_one_letter_code
_entity_poly.pdbx_strand_id
1 'polypeptide(L)' 'MGLAYLPEDQVTTCLADGRLVRVLADWCAPFAGYHLYYPSRRQATPAFSLLVDALRYRG' A
#
# COMPACT_ATOMS: atom_id res chain seq x y z
N MET A 1 3.47 -17.68 20.50
CA MET A 1 2.43 -17.37 19.49
C MET A 1 1.86 -16.01 19.81
N GLY A 2 1.54 -15.19 18.81
CA GLY A 2 1.09 -13.82 19.01
C GLY A 2 0.34 -13.28 17.79
N LEU A 3 -0.10 -12.02 17.88
CA LEU A 3 -0.77 -11.30 16.81
C LEU A 3 0.21 -10.29 16.19
N ALA A 4 0.08 -10.06 14.89
CA ALA A 4 0.82 -9.04 14.18
C ALA A 4 -0.16 -8.17 13.37
N TYR A 5 0.09 -6.86 13.35
CA TYR A 5 -0.65 -5.92 12.51
C TYR A 5 0.25 -5.53 11.34
N LEU A 6 -0.05 -6.09 10.16
CA LEU A 6 0.77 -5.98 8.96
C LEU A 6 -0.12 -5.71 7.74
N PRO A 7 0.38 -4.99 6.73
CA PRO A 7 -0.25 -4.88 5.42
C PRO A 7 -0.55 -6.25 4.78
N GLU A 8 -1.71 -6.36 4.12
CA GLU A 8 -2.21 -7.63 3.56
C GLU A 8 -1.31 -8.19 2.45
N ASP A 9 -0.67 -7.33 1.67
CA ASP A 9 0.26 -7.69 0.59
C ASP A 9 1.44 -8.53 1.11
N GLN A 10 1.90 -8.27 2.33
CA GLN A 10 3.03 -8.99 2.94
C GLN A 10 2.64 -10.38 3.46
N VAL A 11 1.36 -10.60 3.77
CA VAL A 11 0.87 -11.84 4.41
C VAL A 11 -0.01 -12.68 3.49
N THR A 12 -0.31 -12.21 2.28
CA THR A 12 -1.20 -12.89 1.33
C THR A 12 -0.81 -14.34 1.09
N THR A 13 0.49 -14.62 0.84
CA THR A 13 0.99 -15.99 0.65
C THR A 13 0.80 -16.85 1.90
N CYS A 14 1.10 -16.30 3.08
CA CYS A 14 0.96 -17.03 4.34
C CYS A 14 -0.50 -17.31 4.72
N LEU A 15 -1.43 -16.42 4.32
CA LEU A 15 -2.87 -16.64 4.45
C LEU A 15 -3.35 -17.73 3.49
N ALA A 16 -2.87 -17.71 2.23
CA ALA A 16 -3.20 -18.73 1.24
C ALA A 16 -2.69 -20.13 1.65
N ASP A 17 -1.48 -20.20 2.22
CA ASP A 17 -0.87 -21.42 2.74
C ASP A 17 -1.49 -21.90 4.08
N GLY A 18 -2.44 -21.15 4.67
CA GLY A 18 -3.06 -21.47 5.96
C GLY A 18 -2.13 -21.34 7.17
N ARG A 19 -0.94 -20.74 6.99
CA ARG A 19 0.04 -20.50 8.06
C ARG A 19 -0.34 -19.32 8.95
N LEU A 20 -1.15 -18.41 8.44
CA LEU A 20 -1.73 -17.29 9.17
C LEU A 20 -3.26 -17.31 9.05
N VAL A 21 -3.93 -16.77 10.05
CA VAL A 21 -5.39 -16.58 10.06
C VAL A 21 -5.66 -15.10 10.29
N ARG A 22 -6.51 -14.52 9.45
CA ARG A 22 -6.96 -13.14 9.62
C ARG A 22 -7.99 -13.08 10.75
N VAL A 23 -7.72 -12.22 11.74
CA VAL A 23 -8.60 -11.98 12.89
C VAL A 23 -8.94 -10.50 12.98
N LEU A 24 -10.05 -10.15 13.65
CA LEU A 24 -10.48 -8.76 13.86
C LEU A 24 -10.63 -7.95 12.55
N ALA A 25 -11.01 -8.61 11.45
CA ALA A 25 -11.18 -7.93 10.16
C ALA A 25 -12.20 -6.77 10.23
N ASP A 26 -13.24 -6.92 11.04
CA ASP A 26 -14.29 -5.90 11.22
C ASP A 26 -13.80 -4.62 11.92
N TRP A 27 -12.62 -4.68 12.56
CA TRP A 27 -12.02 -3.58 13.30
C TRP A 27 -10.88 -2.90 12.53
N CYS A 28 -10.59 -3.35 11.32
CA CYS A 28 -9.52 -2.82 10.50
C CYS A 28 -10.07 -1.78 9.51
N ALA A 29 -9.64 -0.52 9.65
CA ALA A 29 -10.01 0.52 8.70
C ALA A 29 -9.42 0.21 7.30
N PRO A 30 -10.10 0.62 6.21
CA PRO A 30 -9.56 0.50 4.87
C PRO A 30 -8.20 1.20 4.76
N PHE A 31 -7.22 0.55 4.14
CA PHE A 31 -5.93 1.16 3.88
C PHE A 31 -6.11 2.32 2.90
N ALA A 32 -5.67 3.52 3.28
CA ALA A 32 -5.81 4.74 2.46
C ALA A 32 -4.99 4.70 1.15
N GLY A 33 -4.18 3.66 0.95
CA GLY A 33 -3.31 3.49 -0.20
C GLY A 33 -1.93 4.08 0.04
N TYR A 34 -1.05 3.90 -0.95
CA TYR A 34 0.28 4.49 -0.94
C TYR A 34 0.25 5.93 -1.46
N HIS A 35 0.91 6.83 -0.76
CA HIS A 35 1.03 8.23 -1.15
C HIS A 35 2.45 8.55 -1.62
N LEU A 36 2.58 9.13 -2.82
CA LEU A 36 3.85 9.64 -3.32
C LEU A 36 4.03 11.09 -2.87
N TYR A 37 4.96 11.36 -1.96
CA TYR A 37 5.29 12.71 -1.53
C TYR A 37 6.43 13.30 -2.37
N TYR A 38 6.19 14.46 -2.98
CA TYR A 38 7.22 15.24 -3.68
C TYR A 38 6.98 16.75 -3.55
N PRO A 39 8.05 17.57 -3.47
CA PRO A 39 7.93 19.02 -3.33
C PRO A 39 7.57 19.69 -4.66
N SER A 40 6.40 20.35 -4.70
CA SER A 40 5.89 21.06 -5.89
C SER A 40 6.73 22.27 -6.35
N ARG A 41 7.71 22.73 -5.56
CA ARG A 41 8.37 24.05 -5.74
C ARG A 41 9.63 24.04 -6.61
N ARG A 42 10.14 22.86 -6.98
CA ARG A 42 11.19 22.73 -8.01
C ARG A 42 10.50 22.20 -9.25
N GLN A 43 10.60 22.91 -10.38
CA GLN A 43 10.03 22.49 -11.65
C GLN A 43 10.23 20.98 -11.84
N ALA A 44 9.14 20.21 -11.79
CA ALA A 44 9.18 18.79 -12.08
C ALA A 44 9.72 18.64 -13.50
N THR A 45 10.81 17.88 -13.65
CA THR A 45 11.31 17.59 -14.98
C THR A 45 10.23 16.83 -15.75
N PRO A 46 10.18 16.94 -17.09
CA PRO A 46 9.21 16.19 -17.90
C PRO A 46 9.22 14.69 -17.61
N ALA A 47 10.41 14.12 -17.34
CA ALA A 47 10.56 12.72 -16.95
C ALA A 47 9.91 12.41 -15.59
N PHE A 48 9.98 13.32 -14.62
CA PHE A 48 9.34 13.14 -13.32
C PHE A 48 7.81 13.21 -13.42
N SER A 49 7.27 14.12 -14.22
CA SER A 49 5.83 14.17 -14.49
C SER A 49 5.31 12.88 -15.12
N LEU A 50 6.04 12.32 -16.09
CA LEU A 50 5.72 11.02 -16.69
C LEU A 50 5.72 9.88 -15.67
N LEU A 51 6.69 9.86 -14.75
CA LEU A 51 6.76 8.88 -13.67
C LEU A 51 5.56 9.01 -12.71
N VAL A 52 5.24 10.23 -12.30
CA VAL A 52 4.09 10.49 -11.42
C VAL A 52 2.80 10.03 -12.09
N ASP A 53 2.60 10.32 -13.38
CA ASP A 53 1.42 9.90 -14.11
C ASP A 53 1.35 8.37 -14.32
N ALA A 54 2.50 7.70 -14.49
CA ALA A 54 2.57 6.24 -14.59
C ALA A 54 2.25 5.54 -13.26
N LEU A 55 2.67 6.14 -12.13
CA LEU A 55 2.45 5.61 -10.78
C LEU A 55 1.12 6.04 -10.16
N ARG A 56 0.43 7.02 -10.76
CA ARG A 56 -0.85 7.53 -10.26
C ARG A 56 -1.93 6.48 -10.43
N TYR A 57 -2.51 6.05 -9.31
CA TYR A 57 -3.69 5.19 -9.29
C TYR A 57 -4.92 5.92 -9.88
N ARG A 58 -5.66 5.27 -10.78
CA ARG A 58 -6.80 5.86 -11.55
C ARG A 58 -8.16 5.20 -11.28
N GLY A 59 -8.30 4.48 -10.16
CA GLY A 59 -9.52 3.73 -9.84
C GLY A 59 -9.57 2.40 -10.54
#